data_AF-A0A3E1ERG1-F1
#
_entry.id   AF-A0A3E1ERG1-F1
#
_cell.length_a   1.000
_cell.length_b   1.000
_cell.length_c   1.000
_cell.angle_alpha   90.00
_cell.angle_beta   90.00
_cell.angle_gamma   90.00
#
_symmetry.space_group_name_H-M   'P 1'
#
loop_
_entity.id
_entity.type
_entity.pdbx_description
1 polymer ?
#
loop_
_entity_poly.entity_id
_entity_poly.type
_entity_poly.pdbx_seq_one_letter_code
_entity_poly.pdbx_strand_id
1 'polypeptide(L)'
;MIYCRCAYAQVVAPEVKDGVLEHLSGGGRAFEAVADLCEMSAQRDGRLVEIAGGGPVKIAACHRRAVLWLFHAAGAPLAAEGVEVVNMRTLSAAAASARLDVAEIDSAAD
;
A
#
# COMPACT_ATOMS: atom_id res chain seq x y z
N MET A 1 -8.51 -0.71 2.23
CA MET A 1 -7.13 -0.20 2.35
C MET A 1 -6.18 -1.38 2.37
N ILE A 2 -5.02 -1.27 1.72
CA ILE A 2 -3.99 -2.32 1.72
C ILE A 2 -2.79 -1.85 2.53
N TYR A 3 -2.25 -2.72 3.37
CA TYR A 3 -0.97 -2.56 4.04
C TYR A 3 0.00 -3.65 3.57
N CYS A 4 1.14 -3.24 3.01
CA CYS A 4 2.22 -4.15 2.61
C CYS A 4 3.29 -4.21 3.70
N ARG A 5 3.53 -5.40 4.24
CA ARG A 5 4.53 -5.62 5.29
C ARG A 5 5.97 -5.49 4.79
N CYS A 6 6.20 -5.62 3.48
CA CYS A 6 7.53 -5.58 2.86
C CYS A 6 8.50 -6.53 3.58
N ALA A 7 8.09 -7.79 3.75
CA ALA A 7 8.87 -8.80 4.45
C ALA A 7 10.03 -9.33 3.60
N TYR A 8 9.88 -9.34 2.27
CA TYR A 8 10.88 -9.78 1.31
C TYR A 8 11.90 -8.69 0.95
N ALA A 9 11.45 -7.56 0.39
CA ALA A 9 12.38 -6.53 -0.09
C ALA A 9 13.03 -5.72 1.05
N GLN A 10 12.36 -5.67 2.21
CA GLN A 10 12.86 -5.01 3.43
C GLN A 10 13.35 -3.56 3.24
N VAL A 11 12.77 -2.84 2.27
CA VAL A 11 13.14 -1.44 1.98
C VAL A 11 12.41 -0.41 2.85
N VAL A 12 11.48 -0.86 3.70
CA VAL A 12 10.76 -0.07 4.69
C VAL A 12 11.34 -0.37 6.06
N ALA A 13 11.70 0.68 6.80
CA ALA A 13 12.29 0.54 8.12
C ALA A 13 11.33 -0.21 9.08
N PRO A 14 11.83 -1.17 9.89
CA PRO A 14 11.01 -1.96 10.81
C PRO A 14 10.07 -1.13 11.69
N GLU A 15 10.60 -0.07 12.31
CA GLU A 15 9.85 0.82 13.19
C GLU A 15 8.71 1.55 12.48
N VAL A 16 8.85 1.83 11.18
CA VAL A 16 7.79 2.47 10.40
C VAL A 16 6.68 1.48 10.11
N LYS A 17 7.02 0.29 9.61
CA LYS A 17 6.00 -0.72 9.28
C LYS A 17 5.31 -1.26 10.53
N ASP A 18 6.01 -1.39 11.66
CA ASP A 18 5.43 -1.80 12.94
C ASP A 18 4.48 -0.73 13.47
N GLY A 19 4.92 0.53 13.54
CA GLY A 19 4.09 1.62 14.04
C GLY A 19 2.84 1.87 13.20
N VAL A 20 2.94 1.76 11.86
CA VAL A 20 1.76 1.87 10.98
C VAL A 20 0.80 0.71 11.19
N LEU A 21 1.30 -0.53 11.34
CA LEU A 21 0.45 -1.69 11.57
C LEU A 21 -0.28 -1.60 12.93
N GLU A 22 0.43 -1.17 13.97
CA GLU A 22 -0.15 -0.93 15.29
C GLU A 22 -1.26 0.13 15.22
N HIS A 23 -0.99 1.26 14.57
CA HIS A 23 -1.97 2.33 14.35
C HIS A 23 -3.22 1.81 13.61
N LEU A 24 -3.04 1.11 12.49
CA LEU A 24 -4.15 0.57 11.70
C LEU A 24 -4.99 -0.44 12.49
N SER A 25 -4.33 -1.29 13.28
CA SER A 25 -5.00 -2.29 14.11
C SER A 25 -5.80 -1.66 15.26
N GLY A 26 -5.35 -0.51 15.79
CA GLY A 26 -6.07 0.26 16.80
C GLY A 26 -7.14 1.20 16.25
N GLY A 27 -7.05 1.60 14.97
CA GLY A 27 -7.86 2.67 14.35
C GLY A 27 -9.26 2.29 13.88
N GLY A 28 -9.69 1.03 14.06
CA GLY A 28 -11.05 0.55 13.75
C GLY A 28 -11.44 0.54 12.26
N ARG A 29 -10.60 1.05 11.36
CA ARG A 29 -10.82 1.00 9.91
C ARG A 29 -10.45 -0.37 9.36
N ALA A 30 -11.27 -0.88 8.45
CA ALA A 30 -10.95 -2.12 7.76
C ALA A 30 -9.75 -1.94 6.83
N PHE A 31 -8.74 -2.78 7.01
CA PHE A 31 -7.60 -2.89 6.12
C PHE A 31 -7.23 -4.35 5.92
N GLU A 32 -6.57 -4.62 4.81
CA GLU A 32 -6.00 -5.92 4.50
C GLU A 32 -4.48 -5.82 4.58
N ALA A 33 -3.87 -6.70 5.38
CA ALA A 33 -2.43 -6.85 5.47
C ALA A 33 -1.95 -7.94 4.51
N VAL A 34 -0.95 -7.62 3.69
CA VAL A 34 -0.26 -8.58 2.83
C VAL A 34 1.22 -8.63 3.22
N ALA A 35 1.84 -9.81 3.07
CA ALA A 35 3.27 -9.95 3.32
C ALA A 35 4.09 -9.09 2.34
N ASP A 36 3.89 -9.33 1.04
CA ASP A 36 4.71 -8.74 -0.02
C ASP A 36 3.93 -8.53 -1.31
N LEU A 37 3.65 -7.28 -1.67
CA LEU A 37 3.11 -6.95 -2.99
C LEU A 37 4.05 -7.36 -4.13
N CYS A 38 5.37 -7.38 -3.88
CA CYS A 38 6.34 -7.82 -4.89
C CYS A 38 6.28 -9.32 -5.16
N GLU A 39 6.04 -10.13 -4.13
CA GLU A 39 5.85 -11.57 -4.29
C GLU A 39 4.51 -11.88 -4.97
N MET A 40 3.42 -11.23 -4.53
CA MET A 40 2.11 -11.33 -5.20
C MET A 40 2.21 -10.99 -6.69
N SER A 41 2.97 -9.94 -7.02
CA SER A 41 3.21 -9.54 -8.41
C SER A 41 3.99 -10.59 -9.20
N ALA A 42 5.07 -11.13 -8.61
CA ALA A 42 5.88 -12.18 -9.23
C ALA A 42 5.06 -13.45 -9.54
N GLN A 43 4.08 -13.77 -8.68
CA GLN A 43 3.20 -14.92 -8.84
C GLN A 43 1.95 -14.61 -9.71
N ARG A 44 1.77 -13.36 -10.14
CA ARG A 44 0.53 -12.89 -10.79
C ARG A 44 -0.72 -13.23 -9.97
N ASP A 45 -0.64 -13.01 -8.66
CA ASP A 45 -1.71 -13.31 -7.72
C ASP A 45 -3.02 -12.61 -8.13
N GLY A 46 -4.10 -13.38 -8.25
CA GLY A 46 -5.43 -12.90 -8.64
C GLY A 46 -5.99 -11.82 -7.71
N ARG A 47 -5.54 -11.77 -6.45
CA ARG A 47 -5.91 -10.71 -5.50
C ARG A 47 -5.48 -9.32 -5.97
N LEU A 48 -4.41 -9.21 -6.77
CA LEU A 48 -4.02 -7.91 -7.34
C LEU A 48 -5.07 -7.41 -8.34
N VAL A 49 -5.75 -8.31 -9.06
CA VAL A 49 -6.88 -7.96 -9.94
C VAL A 49 -8.06 -7.46 -9.12
N GLU A 50 -8.37 -8.13 -8.01
CA GLU A 50 -9.45 -7.73 -7.11
C GLU A 50 -9.19 -6.35 -6.49
N ILE A 51 -7.96 -6.11 -6.02
CA ILE A 51 -7.55 -4.81 -5.46
C ILE A 51 -7.65 -3.71 -6.52
N ALA A 52 -7.18 -3.96 -7.75
CA ALA A 52 -7.22 -2.97 -8.82
C ALA A 52 -8.64 -2.70 -9.34
N GLY A 53 -9.52 -3.70 -9.32
CA GLY A 53 -10.91 -3.61 -9.78
C GLY A 53 -11.90 -3.13 -8.73
N GLY A 54 -11.53 -3.11 -7.45
CA GLY A 54 -12.41 -2.79 -6.31
C GLY A 54 -12.78 -1.31 -6.14
N GLY A 55 -12.34 -0.44 -7.05
CA GLY A 55 -12.55 1.02 -6.97
C GLY A 55 -11.40 1.75 -6.27
N PRO A 56 -11.66 2.96 -5.73
CA PRO A 56 -10.60 3.77 -5.12
C PRO A 56 -9.89 3.04 -3.98
N VAL A 57 -8.56 3.03 -4.00
CA VAL A 57 -7.73 2.28 -3.05
C VAL A 57 -6.60 3.13 -2.47
N LYS A 58 -6.44 3.05 -1.15
CA LYS A 58 -5.30 3.57 -0.41
C LYS A 58 -4.38 2.41 -0.01
N ILE A 59 -3.08 2.54 -0.32
CA ILE A 59 -2.06 1.48 -0.17
C ILE A 59 -0.89 2.02 0.66
N ALA A 60 -0.71 1.52 1.88
CA ALA A 60 0.49 1.74 2.69
C ALA A 60 1.58 0.74 2.25
N ALA A 61 2.64 1.22 1.59
CA ALA A 61 3.68 0.36 1.02
C ALA A 61 5.03 1.10 0.92
N CYS A 62 5.90 0.65 0.02
CA CYS A 62 7.19 1.28 -0.25
C CYS A 62 7.04 2.56 -1.11
N HIS A 63 7.49 2.56 -2.37
CA HIS A 63 7.39 3.70 -3.28
C HIS A 63 6.20 3.57 -4.24
N ARG A 64 5.49 4.68 -4.51
CA ARG A 64 4.37 4.72 -5.47
C ARG A 64 4.70 4.10 -6.81
N ARG A 65 5.81 4.53 -7.42
CA ARG A 65 6.28 4.01 -8.72
C ARG A 65 6.50 2.49 -8.70
N ALA A 66 7.04 1.95 -7.61
CA ALA A 66 7.23 0.51 -7.47
C ALA A 66 5.89 -0.20 -7.39
N VAL A 67 4.96 0.27 -6.55
CA VAL A 67 3.62 -0.32 -6.40
C VAL A 67 2.87 -0.33 -7.74
N LEU A 68 2.80 0.81 -8.44
CA LEU A 68 2.15 0.88 -9.75
C LEU A 68 2.74 -0.14 -10.74
N TRP A 69 4.07 -0.26 -10.75
CA TRP A 69 4.75 -1.22 -11.63
C TRP A 69 4.49 -2.68 -11.24
N LEU A 70 4.42 -3.00 -9.94
CA LEU A 70 4.08 -4.36 -9.47
C LEU A 70 2.69 -4.80 -9.95
N PHE A 71 1.70 -3.90 -9.84
CA PHE A 71 0.35 -4.14 -10.33
C PHE A 71 0.32 -4.29 -11.85
N HIS A 72 1.02 -3.43 -12.58
CA HIS A 72 1.15 -3.55 -14.04
C HIS A 72 1.82 -4.87 -14.47
N ALA A 73 2.93 -5.26 -13.82
CA ALA A 73 3.67 -6.49 -14.13
C ALA A 73 2.83 -7.76 -13.89
N ALA A 74 1.93 -7.71 -12.91
CA ALA A 74 0.98 -8.78 -12.62
C ALA A 74 -0.15 -8.90 -13.67
N GLY A 75 -0.31 -7.91 -14.56
CA GLY A 75 -1.46 -7.82 -15.47
C GLY A 75 -2.70 -7.20 -14.84
N ALA A 76 -2.54 -6.50 -13.71
CA ALA A 76 -3.62 -5.87 -12.94
C ALA A 76 -3.32 -4.38 -12.71
N PRO A 77 -3.20 -3.53 -13.75
CA PRO A 77 -2.82 -2.14 -13.57
C PRO A 77 -3.83 -1.40 -12.68
N LEU A 78 -3.31 -0.64 -11.71
CA LEU A 78 -4.12 0.27 -10.90
C LEU A 78 -4.68 1.41 -11.76
N ALA A 79 -5.84 1.93 -11.39
CA ALA A 79 -6.47 3.07 -12.07
C ALA A 79 -5.58 4.33 -12.02
N ALA A 80 -5.73 5.21 -13.02
CA ALA A 80 -5.01 6.48 -13.07
C ALA A 80 -5.43 7.45 -11.95
N GLU A 81 -6.69 7.36 -11.53
CA GLU A 81 -7.31 8.15 -10.47
C GLU A 81 -7.83 7.25 -9.34
N GLY A 82 -8.04 7.83 -8.16
CA GLY A 82 -8.55 7.07 -7.01
C GLY A 82 -7.53 6.10 -6.40
N VAL A 83 -6.23 6.30 -6.65
CA VAL A 83 -5.15 5.48 -6.09
C VAL A 83 -4.18 6.35 -5.31
N GLU A 84 -4.09 6.13 -4.00
CA GLU A 84 -3.10 6.78 -3.14
C GLU A 84 -2.14 5.74 -2.59
N VAL A 85 -0.85 5.96 -2.81
CA VAL A 85 0.22 5.14 -2.21
C VAL A 85 0.89 5.96 -1.10
N VAL A 86 0.70 5.55 0.14
CA VAL A 86 1.35 6.15 1.31
C VAL A 86 2.75 5.55 1.44
N ASN A 87 3.76 6.38 1.23
CA ASN A 87 5.16 5.97 1.13
C ASN A 87 5.79 5.75 2.51
N MET A 88 5.75 4.51 3.00
CA MET A 88 6.36 4.13 4.28
C MET A 88 7.89 4.06 4.21
N ARG A 89 8.50 4.14 3.02
CA ARG A 89 9.97 4.14 2.91
C ARG A 89 10.57 5.51 3.27
N THR A 90 9.84 6.59 3.00
CA THR A 90 10.33 7.96 3.25
C THR A 90 9.62 8.67 4.40
N LEU A 91 8.39 8.27 4.71
CA LEU A 91 7.64 8.84 5.84
C LEU A 91 7.98 8.11 7.15
N SER A 92 7.84 8.84 8.26
CA SER A 92 7.80 8.23 9.59
C SER A 92 6.47 7.50 9.82
N ALA A 93 6.41 6.63 10.83
CA ALA A 93 5.17 5.95 11.22
C ALA A 93 4.02 6.94 11.48
N ALA A 94 4.29 8.03 12.21
CA ALA A 94 3.30 9.05 12.51
C ALA A 94 2.81 9.79 11.26
N ALA A 95 3.72 10.17 10.36
CA ALA A 95 3.36 10.88 9.13
C ALA A 95 2.57 9.97 8.17
N ALA A 96 2.97 8.70 8.04
CA ALA A 96 2.23 7.72 7.26
C ALA A 96 0.83 7.46 7.85
N SER A 97 0.72 7.29 9.16
CA SER A 97 -0.55 7.07 9.87
C SER A 97 -1.50 8.26 9.69
N ALA A 98 -1.00 9.49 9.84
CA ALA A 98 -1.79 10.70 9.61
C ALA A 98 -2.35 10.79 8.18
N ARG A 99 -1.57 10.35 7.16
CA ARG A 99 -2.05 10.26 5.76
C ARG A 99 -3.11 9.19 5.58
N LEU A 100 -2.96 8.04 6.26
CA LEU A 100 -3.93 6.94 6.22
C LEU A 100 -5.25 7.31 6.93
N ASP A 101 -5.20 8.23 7.89
CA ASP A 101 -6.38 8.73 8.60
C ASP A 101 -7.23 9.69 7.75
N VAL A 102 -6.68 10.28 6.70
CA VAL A 102 -7.49 11.06 5.74
C VAL A 102 -8.37 10.09 4.97
N ALA A 103 -9.70 10.25 5.08
CA ALA A 103 -10.67 9.38 4.41
C ALA A 103 -10.68 9.59 2.89
N GLU A 104 -10.38 10.81 2.45
CA GLU A 104 -10.25 11.13 1.03
C GLU A 104 -8.97 10.55 0.45
N ILE A 105 -9.05 10.09 -0.79
CA ILE A 105 -7.90 9.65 -1.57
C ILE A 105 -7.36 10.86 -2.31
N ASP A 106 -6.16 11.29 -1.94
CA ASP A 106 -5.46 12.33 -2.68
C ASP A 106 -4.77 11.68 -3.89
N SER A 107 -5.25 12.01 -5.08
CA SER A 107 -4.74 11.47 -6.35
C SER A 107 -3.35 12.03 -6.71
N ALA A 108 -2.82 13.01 -5.95
CA ALA A 108 -1.58 13.69 -6.26
C ALA A 108 -0.36 13.13 -5.51
N ALA A 109 0.52 12.45 -6.25
CA ALA A 109 1.97 12.59 -6.09
C ALA A 109 2.69 11.98 -7.31
N ASP A 110 3.31 12.86 -8.11
CA ASP A 110 4.26 12.57 -9.19
C ASP A 110 5.46 11.72 -8.73
#